data_AF-A0A415G6L0-F1
#
_entry.id   AF-A0A415G6L0-F1
#
_cell.length_a   1.000
_cell.length_b   1.000
_cell.length_c   1.000
_cell.angle_alpha   90.00
_cell.angle_beta   90.00
_cell.angle_gamma   90.00
#
_symmetry.space_group_name_H-M   'P 1'
#
loop_
_entity.id
_entity.type
_entity.pdbx_description
1 polymer ?
#
loop_
_entity_poly.entity_id
_entity_poly.type
_entity_poly.pdbx_seq_one_letter_code
_entity_poly.pdbx_strand_id
1 'polypeptide(L)' 'MGKSSDLEILELGREERNISMAQMMIQERESVEKIERYTGYALEKLKEISNGIGIPLMK' A
#
# COMPACT_ATOMS: atom_id res chain seq x y z
N MET A 1 0.77 30.42 4.55
CA MET A 1 0.50 29.00 4.27
C MET A 1 0.02 28.36 5.55
N GLY A 2 -1.27 28.03 5.61
CA GLY A 2 -1.91 27.54 6.82
C GLY A 2 -1.71 26.05 7.02
N LYS A 3 -1.81 25.60 8.26
CA LYS A 3 -1.71 24.21 8.80
C LYS A 3 -2.27 23.07 7.92
N SER A 4 -3.14 23.37 6.96
CA SER A 4 -3.73 22.41 6.01
C SER A 4 -2.71 21.81 5.04
N SER A 5 -1.69 22.56 4.61
CA SER A 5 -0.70 22.07 3.63
C SER A 5 0.24 21.02 4.22
N ASP A 6 0.59 21.16 5.50
CA ASP A 6 1.57 20.29 6.15
C ASP A 6 0.96 18.90 6.43
N LEU A 7 -0.32 18.85 6.79
CA LEU A 7 -1.09 17.61 6.92
C LEU A 7 -1.19 16.86 5.58
N GLU A 8 -1.45 17.58 4.49
CA GLU A 8 -1.53 16.98 3.16
C GLU A 8 -0.19 16.36 2.73
N ILE A 9 0.93 17.05 2.98
CA ILE A 9 2.28 16.53 2.70
C ILE A 9 2.58 15.28 3.54
N LEU A 10 2.18 15.27 4.82
CA LEU A 10 2.38 14.13 5.70
C LEU A 10 1.55 12.91 5.28
N GLU A 11 0.30 13.11 4.87
CA GLU A 11 -0.56 12.04 4.38
C GLU A 11 -0.04 11.48 3.04
N LEU A 12 0.42 12.33 2.12
CA LEU A 12 1.07 11.87 0.88
C LEU A 12 2.30 11.00 1.17
N GLY A 13 3.18 11.43 2.07
CA GLY A 13 4.35 10.64 2.46
C GLY A 13 4.00 9.35 3.22
N ARG A 14 2.83 9.27 3.85
CA ARG A 14 2.33 8.03 4.47
C ARG A 14 1.79 7.08 3.40
N GLU A 15 1.01 7.58 2.45
CA GLU A 15 0.47 6.81 1.33
C GLU A 15 1.59 6.20 0.47
N GLU A 16 2.61 6.99 0.11
CA GLU A 16 3.77 6.50 -0.66
C GLU A 16 4.48 5.34 0.05
N ARG A 17 4.73 5.47 1.36
CA ARG A 17 5.36 4.40 2.16
C ARG A 17 4.50 3.14 2.22
N ASN A 18 3.20 3.29 2.40
CA ASN A 18 2.28 2.16 2.45
C ASN A 18 2.18 1.45 1.09
N ILE A 19 2.20 2.19 -0.02
CA ILE A 19 2.26 1.61 -1.38
C ILE A 19 3.57 0.81 -1.56
N SER A 20 4.72 1.39 -1.24
CA SER A 20 6.01 0.70 -1.37
C SER A 20 6.07 -0.57 -0.51
N MET A 21 5.56 -0.51 0.72
CA MET A 21 5.48 -1.67 1.61
C MET A 21 4.56 -2.75 1.05
N ALA A 22 3.38 -2.40 0.54
CA ALA A 22 2.47 -3.35 -0.10
C ALA A 22 3.13 -4.05 -1.30
N GLN A 23 3.79 -3.28 -2.19
CA GLN A 23 4.48 -3.82 -3.35
C GLN A 23 5.57 -4.83 -2.96
N MET A 24 6.41 -4.47 -1.99
CA MET A 24 7.48 -5.33 -1.47
C MET A 24 6.92 -6.63 -0.89
N MET A 25 5.90 -6.54 -0.02
CA MET A 25 5.31 -7.74 0.60
C MET A 25 4.60 -8.65 -0.43
N ILE A 26 3.99 -8.08 -1.48
CA ILE A 26 3.42 -8.85 -2.59
C ILE A 26 4.53 -9.59 -3.36
N GLN A 27 5.67 -8.93 -3.62
CA GLN A 27 6.85 -9.56 -4.25
C GLN A 27 7.41 -10.71 -3.39
N GLU A 28 7.44 -10.52 -2.08
CA GLU A 28 7.88 -11.53 -1.10
C GLU A 28 6.85 -12.65 -0.85
N ARG A 29 5.69 -12.59 -1.52
CA ARG A 29 4.61 -13.58 -1.40
C ARG A 29 4.06 -13.72 0.04
N GLU A 30 4.06 -12.62 0.78
CA GLU A 30 3.41 -12.56 2.09
C GLU A 30 1.89 -12.75 1.98
N SER A 31 1.26 -13.19 3.06
CA SER A 31 -0.20 -13.39 3.07
C SER A 31 -0.95 -12.05 2.98
N VAL A 32 -2.12 -12.06 2.31
CA VAL A 32 -2.99 -10.89 2.20
C VAL A 32 -3.27 -10.28 3.57
N GLU A 33 -3.66 -11.08 4.57
CA GLU A 33 -3.98 -10.59 5.92
C GLU A 33 -2.80 -9.84 6.56
N LYS A 34 -1.56 -10.29 6.33
CA LYS A 34 -0.36 -9.61 6.83
C LYS A 34 -0.22 -8.25 6.15
N ILE A 35 -0.37 -8.20 4.83
CA ILE A 35 -0.26 -6.95 4.06
C ILE A 35 -1.32 -5.95 4.51
N GLU A 36 -2.58 -6.39 4.68
CA GLU A 36 -3.68 -5.56 5.20
C GLU A 36 -3.34 -4.98 6.58
N ARG A 37 -2.78 -5.80 7.49
CA ARG A 37 -2.41 -5.37 8.84
C ARG A 37 -1.32 -4.29 8.85
N TYR A 38 -0.30 -4.41 8.00
CA TYR A 38 0.82 -3.48 7.99
C TYR A 38 0.52 -2.20 7.21
N THR A 39 -0.21 -2.30 6.10
CA THR A 39 -0.45 -1.17 5.19
C THR A 39 -1.77 -0.45 5.48
N GLY A 40 -2.73 -1.13 6.10
CA GLY A 40 -4.10 -0.65 6.28
C GLY A 40 -4.97 -0.73 5.02
N TYR A 41 -4.44 -1.26 3.92
CA TYR A 41 -5.18 -1.39 2.67
C TYR A 41 -6.11 -2.59 2.71
N ALA A 42 -7.32 -2.40 2.17
CA ALA A 42 -8.24 -3.50 1.92
C ALA A 42 -7.80 -4.31 0.69
N LEU A 43 -8.26 -5.56 0.61
CA LEU A 43 -8.03 -6.47 -0.52
C LEU A 43 -8.20 -5.82 -1.92
N GLU A 44 -9.17 -4.93 -2.11
CA GLU A 44 -9.42 -4.24 -3.38
C GLU A 44 -8.21 -3.40 -3.81
N LYS A 45 -7.69 -2.57 -2.89
CA LYS A 45 -6.50 -1.75 -3.13
C LYS A 45 -5.26 -2.61 -3.35
N LEU A 46 -5.14 -3.71 -2.60
CA LEU A 46 -4.04 -4.66 -2.80
C LEU A 46 -4.09 -5.28 -4.19
N LYS A 47 -5.28 -5.63 -4.72
CA LYS A 47 -5.45 -6.13 -6.09
C LYS A 47 -5.01 -5.12 -7.14
N GLU A 48 -5.33 -3.83 -6.96
CA GLU A 48 -4.85 -2.77 -7.86
C GLU A 48 -3.32 -2.72 -7.89
N ILE A 49 -2.68 -2.71 -6.72
CA ILE A 49 -1.22 -2.67 -6.60
C ILE A 49 -0.58 -3.92 -7.23
N SER A 50 -1.12 -5.09 -6.91
CA SER A 50 -0.72 -6.40 -7.45
C SER A 50 -0.79 -6.45 -8.97
N ASN A 51 -1.90 -5.96 -9.55
CA ASN A 51 -2.06 -5.87 -11.00
C ASN A 51 -1.08 -4.87 -11.61
N GLY A 52 -0.84 -3.72 -10.94
CA GLY A 52 0.11 -2.71 -11.39
C GLY A 52 1.56 -3.21 -11.46
N ILE A 53 1.94 -4.18 -10.62
CA ILE A 53 3.27 -4.80 -10.64
C ILE A 53 3.31 -6.16 -11.35
N GLY A 54 2.19 -6.64 -11.88
CA GLY A 54 2.10 -7.89 -12.64
C GLY A 54 2.30 -9.18 -11.80
N ILE A 55 2.07 -9.13 -10.49
CA ILE A 55 2.23 -10.28 -9.59
C ILE A 55 0.87 -10.65 -9.01
N PRO A 56 0.30 -11.82 -9.32
CA PRO A 56 -0.97 -12.26 -8.74
C PRO A 56 -0.89 -12.41 -7.21
N LEU A 57 -1.86 -11.84 -6.48
CA LEU A 57 -2.01 -11.99 -5.03
C LEU A 57 -2.41 -13.41 -4.59
N MET A 58 -3.12 -14.12 -5.44
CA MET A 58 -3.63 -15.46 -5.19
C MET A 58 -3.19 -16.35 -6.35
N LYS A 59 -2.80 -17.59 -6.03
CA LYS A 59 -2.56 -18.64 -7.03
C LYS A 59 -3.89 -19.25 -7.47
#